data_AF-A0A7K4MRD7-F1
#
_entry.id   AF-A0A7K4MRD7-F1
#
_cell.length_a   1.000
_cell.length_b   1.000
_cell.length_c   1.000
_cell.angle_alpha   90.00
_cell.angle_beta   90.00
_cell.angle_gamma   90.00
#
_symmetry.space_group_name_H-M   'P 1'
#
loop_
_entity.id
_entity.type
_entity.pdbx_description
1 polymer ?
#
loop_
_entity_poly.entity_id
_entity_poly.type
_entity_poly.pdbx_seq_one_letter_code
_entity_poly.pdbx_strand_id
1 'polypeptide(L)' 'MKWLIIKGKTLKGKNKIKEAGTNEWCIIDESETVQFSSEKNWIHILPNGKAKKLSRWIQLNNDKNFEV' A
#
# COMPACT_ATOMS: atom_id res chain seq x y z
N MET A 1 8.12 -9.73 9.61
CA MET A 1 7.43 -8.58 8.95
C MET A 1 8.34 -8.05 7.85
N LYS A 2 7.80 -7.83 6.66
CA LYS A 2 8.53 -7.25 5.53
C LYS A 2 8.17 -5.78 5.41
N TRP A 3 9.18 -4.92 5.28
CA TRP A 3 9.02 -3.48 5.12
C TRP A 3 9.22 -3.07 3.66
N LEU A 4 8.50 -2.05 3.23
CA LEU A 4 8.50 -1.50 1.89
C LEU A 4 8.57 0.02 1.96
N ILE A 5 9.24 0.63 0.97
CA ILE A 5 9.22 2.07 0.79
C ILE A 5 8.31 2.38 -0.39
N ILE A 6 7.11 2.87 -0.13
CA ILE A 6 6.17 3.18 -1.21
C ILE A 6 6.21 4.65 -1.63
N LYS A 7 6.12 4.89 -2.93
CA LYS A 7 6.02 6.23 -3.54
C LYS A 7 4.66 6.43 -4.17
N GLY A 8 4.11 7.64 -4.06
CA GLY A 8 2.86 8.00 -4.75
C GLY A 8 3.13 8.40 -6.21
N LYS A 9 2.62 7.63 -7.17
CA LYS A 9 2.67 7.94 -8.62
C LYS A 9 1.69 9.06 -8.98
N THR A 10 0.45 8.92 -8.55
CA THR A 10 -0.65 9.85 -8.84
C THR A 10 -0.82 10.88 -7.73
N LEU A 11 -1.56 11.97 -7.98
CA LEU A 11 -1.94 12.93 -6.93
C LEU A 11 -2.65 12.23 -5.75
N LYS A 12 -3.50 11.24 -6.06
CA LYS A 12 -4.16 10.39 -5.04
C LYS A 12 -3.12 9.65 -4.20
N GLY A 13 -2.15 8.97 -4.83
CA GLY A 13 -1.07 8.28 -4.12
C GLY A 13 -0.23 9.21 -3.26
N LYS A 14 0.19 10.35 -3.82
CA LYS A 14 0.98 11.38 -3.11
C LYS A 14 0.24 11.91 -1.88
N ASN A 15 -1.05 12.19 -2.01
CA ASN A 15 -1.88 12.62 -0.89
C ASN A 15 -1.98 11.54 0.19
N LYS A 16 -2.06 10.25 -0.18
CA LYS A 16 -2.06 9.15 0.80
C LYS A 16 -0.74 9.00 1.54
N ILE A 17 0.40 9.19 0.88
CA ILE A 17 1.71 9.25 1.55
C ILE A 17 1.76 10.44 2.53
N LYS A 18 1.27 11.61 2.10
CA LYS A 18 1.21 12.81 2.95
C LYS A 18 0.29 12.63 4.16
N GLU A 19 -0.88 12.02 3.99
CA GLU A 19 -1.81 11.65 5.07
C GLU A 19 -1.18 10.66 6.05
N ALA A 20 -0.42 9.68 5.54
CA ALA A 20 0.31 8.72 6.37
C ALA A 20 1.46 9.37 7.13
N GLY A 21 2.07 10.43 6.57
CA GLY A 21 3.24 11.09 7.15
C GLY A 21 4.50 10.23 7.13
N THR A 22 4.52 9.16 6.33
CA THR A 22 5.67 8.27 6.13
C THR A 22 5.54 7.54 4.79
N ASN A 23 6.68 7.23 4.18
CA ASN A 23 6.83 6.35 3.03
C ASN A 23 7.25 4.93 3.43
N GLU A 24 7.49 4.66 4.71
CA GLU A 24 7.78 3.34 5.25
C GLU A 24 6.51 2.60 5.65
N TRP A 25 6.28 1.45 5.02
CA TRP A 25 5.07 0.66 5.24
C TRP A 25 5.43 -0.80 5.47
N CYS A 26 4.74 -1.47 6.39
CA CYS A 26 4.90 -2.89 6.63
C CYS A 26 3.82 -3.67 5.90
N ILE A 27 4.20 -4.80 5.30
CA ILE A 27 3.25 -5.80 4.80
C ILE A 27 2.67 -6.53 6.01
N ILE A 28 1.35 -6.46 6.15
CA ILE A 28 0.59 -7.11 7.22
C ILE A 28 -0.25 -8.29 6.72
N ASP A 29 -0.51 -8.36 5.42
CA ASP A 29 -1.20 -9.48 4.77
C ASP A 29 -0.78 -9.59 3.30
N GLU A 30 -0.84 -10.78 2.72
CA GLU A 30 -0.54 -11.07 1.32
C GLU A 30 -1.65 -11.96 0.75
N SER A 31 -2.16 -11.61 -0.42
CA SER A 31 -3.18 -12.41 -1.10
C SER A 31 -2.97 -12.43 -2.59
N GLU A 32 -3.23 -13.59 -3.22
CA GLU A 32 -3.19 -13.68 -4.68
C GLU A 32 -4.29 -12.79 -5.28
N THR A 33 -5.48 -12.74 -4.70
CA THR A 33 -6.61 -11.90 -5.15
C THR A 33 -7.29 -11.20 -3.98
N VAL A 34 -8.09 -10.16 -4.24
CA VAL A 34 -8.90 -9.49 -3.22
C VAL A 34 -10.33 -9.38 -3.70
N GLN A 35 -11.30 -9.30 -2.79
CA GLN A 35 -12.75 -9.35 -3.14
C GLN A 35 -13.19 -8.30 -4.19
N PHE A 36 -12.44 -7.21 -4.34
CA PHE A 36 -12.73 -6.11 -5.26
C PHE A 36 -11.83 -6.08 -6.51
N SER A 37 -10.96 -7.08 -6.73
CA SER A 37 -10.11 -7.15 -7.93
C SER A 37 -9.77 -8.60 -8.31
N SER A 38 -9.91 -8.91 -9.60
CA SER A 38 -9.45 -10.17 -10.19
C SER A 38 -7.95 -10.17 -10.51
N GLU A 39 -7.27 -9.03 -10.35
CA GLU A 39 -5.84 -8.93 -10.60
C GLU A 39 -5.04 -9.63 -9.49
N LYS A 40 -3.83 -10.08 -9.84
CA LYS A 40 -3.00 -10.87 -8.94
C LYS A 40 -2.02 -10.03 -8.11
N ASN A 41 -1.49 -10.63 -7.04
CA ASN A 41 -0.37 -10.14 -6.22
C ASN A 41 -0.70 -8.88 -5.39
N TRP A 42 -1.69 -9.03 -4.51
CA TRP A 42 -2.11 -8.00 -3.59
C TRP A 42 -1.38 -8.12 -2.26
N ILE A 43 -0.98 -6.98 -1.72
CA ILE A 43 -0.38 -6.87 -0.40
C ILE A 43 -1.15 -5.85 0.43
N HIS A 44 -1.45 -6.18 1.67
CA HIS A 44 -2.03 -5.27 2.64
C HIS A 44 -0.89 -4.60 3.38
N ILE A 45 -0.77 -3.29 3.22
CA ILE A 45 0.29 -2.50 3.83
C ILE A 45 -0.25 -1.55 4.90
N LEU A 46 0.54 -1.30 5.93
CA LEU A 46 0.26 -0.38 7.03
C LEU A 46 1.43 0.60 7.19
N PRO A 47 1.20 1.92 7.32
CA PRO A 47 2.29 2.87 7.50
C PRO A 47 2.91 2.73 8.89
N ASN A 48 4.23 2.87 8.96
CA ASN A 48 5.01 2.75 10.19
C ASN A 48 4.48 3.67 11.31
N GLY A 49 4.16 3.10 12.48
CA GLY A 49 3.69 3.86 13.64
C GLY A 49 2.32 4.52 13.46
N LYS A 50 1.48 4.05 12.51
CA LYS A 50 0.17 4.64 12.24
C LYS A 50 -0.99 3.68 12.48
N ALA A 51 -2.19 4.27 12.64
CA ALA A 51 -3.42 3.55 12.89
C ALA A 51 -3.86 2.69 11.68
N LYS A 52 -4.50 1.54 11.97
CA LYS A 52 -5.01 0.59 10.96
C LYS A 52 -5.93 1.22 9.90
N LYS A 53 -6.62 2.33 10.21
CA LYS A 53 -7.46 3.08 9.25
C LYS A 53 -6.69 3.60 8.01
N LEU A 54 -5.38 3.76 8.13
CA LEU A 54 -4.51 4.21 7.04
C LEU A 54 -3.92 3.05 6.23
N SER A 55 -4.20 1.80 6.62
CA SER A 55 -3.78 0.63 5.85
C SER A 55 -4.45 0.57 4.48
N ARG A 56 -3.78 -0.06 3.52
CA ARG A 56 -4.25 -0.14 2.13
C ARG A 56 -3.85 -1.47 1.51
N TRP A 57 -4.75 -2.01 0.71
CA TRP A 57 -4.37 -3.02 -0.28
C TRP A 57 -3.77 -2.31 -1.48
N ILE A 58 -2.59 -2.75 -1.89
CA ILE A 58 -1.94 -2.32 -3.12
C ILE A 58 -1.51 -3.53 -3.92
N GLN A 59 -1.40 -3.35 -5.23
CA GLN A 59 -0.87 -4.39 -6.10
C GLN A 59 0.65 -4.25 -6.23
N LEU A 60 1.41 -5.28 -5.82
CA LEU A 60 2.86 -5.18 -5.65
C LEU A 60 3.61 -4.63 -6.88
N ASN A 61 3.23 -5.06 -8.08
CA ASN A 61 3.98 -4.77 -9.31
C ASN A 61 3.25 -3.86 -10.30
N ASN A 62 2.00 -3.49 -10.04
CA ASN A 62 1.18 -2.78 -11.02
C ASN A 62 0.14 -1.83 -10.39
N ASP A 63 0.36 -1.41 -9.14
CA ASP A 63 -0.53 -0.45 -8.52
C ASP A 63 -0.56 0.88 -9.29
N LYS A 64 -1.77 1.34 -9.57
CA LYS A 64 -2.04 2.58 -10.29
C LYS A 64 -1.58 3.82 -9.53
N ASN A 65 -1.67 3.81 -8.20
CA ASN A 65 -1.42 4.96 -7.35
C ASN A 65 -0.04 4.90 -6.69
N PHE A 66 0.50 3.71 -6.48
CA PHE A 66 1.73 3.49 -5.73
C PHE A 66 2.80 2.77 -6.55
N GLU A 67 4.04 3.04 -6.19
CA GLU A 67 5.23 2.31 -6.61
C GLU A 67 5.86 1.74 -5.34
N VAL A 68 6.18 0.45 -5.36
CA VAL A 68 6.89 -0.24 -4.27
C VAL A 68 8.40 -0.20 -4.55
#